data_AF-C5LJD1-F1
#
_entry.id   AF-C5LJD1-F1
#
_cell.length_a   1.000
_cell.length_b   1.000
_cell.length_c   1.000
_cell.angle_alpha   90.00
_cell.angle_beta   90.00
_cell.angle_gamma   90.00
#
_symmetry.space_group_name_H-M   'P 1'
#
loop_
_entity.id
_entity.type
_entity.pdbx_description
1 polymer ?
#
loop_
_entity_poly.entity_id
_entity_poly.type
_entity_poly.pdbx_seq_one_letter_code
_entity_poly.pdbx_strand_id
1 'polypeptide(L)'
;MTTIMDGDTNPALARAGSKASVMHVQDDILIASCDIDAGDRAFIIVTDILQRRAGFIVNCVKPQPPGKVAGFCGLQLCAKIYRPTPSRREFTEATYTVALNDSINCNPNRGKR
;
A
#
# COMPACT_ATOMS: atom_id res chain seq x y z
N MET A 1 22.80 -4.45 -0.37
CA MET A 1 22.22 -3.95 -1.64
C MET A 1 21.14 -2.96 -1.26
N THR A 2 21.43 -1.67 -1.31
CA THR A 2 20.46 -0.60 -1.00
C THR A 2 19.52 -0.47 -2.18
N THR A 3 18.21 -0.58 -1.95
CA THR A 3 17.22 -0.38 -3.02
C THR A 3 17.12 1.11 -3.36
N ILE A 4 16.60 1.44 -4.55
CA ILE A 4 16.25 2.84 -4.92
C ILE A 4 15.25 3.44 -3.91
N MET A 5 14.45 2.59 -3.25
CA MET A 5 13.53 3.02 -2.19
C MET A 5 14.26 3.47 -0.93
N ASP A 6 15.26 2.70 -0.49
CA ASP A 6 16.05 3.00 0.71
C ASP A 6 17.07 4.13 0.48
N GLY A 7 17.65 4.19 -0.72
CA GLY A 7 18.73 5.13 -1.06
C GLY A 7 18.26 6.52 -1.49
N ASP A 8 17.16 6.61 -2.25
CA ASP A 8 16.72 7.86 -2.88
C ASP A 8 15.34 8.31 -2.40
N THR A 9 14.39 7.38 -2.32
CA THR A 9 12.96 7.71 -2.14
C THR A 9 12.63 8.13 -0.72
N ASN A 10 13.01 7.32 0.29
CA ASN A 10 12.76 7.64 1.69
C ASN A 10 13.46 8.95 2.13
N PRO A 11 14.74 9.20 1.77
CA PRO A 11 15.37 10.50 2.06
C PRO A 11 14.70 11.69 1.36
N ALA A 12 14.23 11.53 0.12
CA ALA A 12 13.54 12.61 -0.60
C ALA A 12 12.20 12.97 0.05
N LEU A 13 11.44 11.96 0.49
CA LEU A 13 10.18 12.17 1.21
C LEU A 13 10.42 12.85 2.57
N ALA A 14 11.46 12.44 3.29
CA ALA A 14 11.85 13.07 4.56
C ALA A 14 12.26 14.55 4.35
N ARG A 15 13.06 14.86 3.32
CA ARG A 15 13.43 16.25 2.97
C ARG A 15 12.23 17.11 2.59
N ALA A 16 11.23 16.53 1.95
CA ALA A 16 9.98 17.21 1.60
C ALA A 16 9.01 17.36 2.80
N GLY A 17 9.37 16.86 3.99
CA GLY A 17 8.50 16.84 5.16
C GLY A 17 7.25 15.97 4.98
N SER A 18 7.27 15.04 4.02
CA SER A 18 6.11 14.20 3.71
C SER A 18 6.00 13.06 4.71
N LYS A 19 4.84 12.95 5.38
CA LYS A 19 4.48 11.80 6.23
C LYS A 19 3.93 10.66 5.37
N ALA A 20 4.74 10.18 4.44
CA ALA A 20 4.41 9.06 3.57
C ALA A 20 5.44 7.94 3.72
N SER A 21 4.99 6.71 3.52
CA SER A 21 5.80 5.51 3.46
C SER A 21 5.65 4.88 2.08
N VAL A 22 6.73 4.34 1.55
CA VAL A 22 6.75 3.69 0.24
C VAL A 22 7.15 2.23 0.42
N MET A 23 6.36 1.35 -0.17
CA MET A 23 6.63 -0.08 -0.24
C MET A 23 6.65 -0.49 -1.71
N HIS A 24 7.53 -1.44 -2.06
CA HIS A 24 7.56 -2.00 -3.39
C HIS A 24 7.63 -3.52 -3.33
N VAL A 25 6.99 -4.17 -4.29
CA VAL A 25 7.07 -5.61 -4.53
C VAL A 25 7.24 -5.80 -6.02
N GLN A 26 8.43 -6.21 -6.44
CA GLN A 26 8.80 -6.33 -7.85
C GLN A 26 8.57 -5.00 -8.60
N ASP A 27 7.61 -4.94 -9.52
CA ASP A 27 7.24 -3.79 -10.35
C ASP A 27 6.08 -2.95 -9.77
N ASP A 28 5.40 -3.43 -8.73
CA ASP A 28 4.31 -2.70 -8.07
C ASP A 28 4.85 -1.84 -6.92
N ILE A 29 4.35 -0.60 -6.83
CA ILE A 29 4.71 0.38 -5.79
C ILE A 29 3.45 0.85 -5.07
N LEU A 30 3.50 0.84 -3.74
CA LEU A 30 2.47 1.37 -2.85
C LEU A 30 3.01 2.59 -2.11
N ILE A 31 2.25 3.67 -2.15
CA ILE A 31 2.50 4.89 -1.37
C ILE A 31 1.38 5.01 -0.34
N ALA A 32 1.75 5.00 0.94
CA ALA A 32 0.82 5.16 2.06
C ALA A 32 1.09 6.48 2.78
N SER A 33 0.06 7.30 3.00
CA SER A 33 0.15 8.59 3.68
C SER A 33 -0.97 8.77 4.71
N CYS A 34 -0.82 9.75 5.61
CA CYS A 34 -1.85 10.08 6.59
C CYS A 34 -3.05 10.84 6.01
N ASP A 35 -2.86 11.56 4.91
CA ASP A 35 -3.88 12.34 4.22
C ASP A 35 -3.62 12.34 2.70
N ILE A 36 -4.63 12.76 1.94
CA ILE A 36 -4.62 12.73 0.47
C ILE A 36 -3.54 13.68 -0.07
N ASP A 37 -3.43 14.89 0.47
CA ASP A 37 -2.45 15.89 0.01
C ASP A 37 -1.00 15.42 0.18
N ALA A 38 -0.69 14.77 1.30
CA ALA A 38 0.61 14.14 1.53
C ALA A 38 0.84 12.97 0.56
N GLY A 39 -0.21 12.23 0.22
CA GLY A 39 -0.20 11.16 -0.77
C GLY A 39 0.13 11.68 -2.17
N ASP A 40 -0.53 12.76 -2.61
CA ASP A 40 -0.29 13.41 -3.89
C ASP A 40 1.15 13.94 -3.99
N ARG A 41 1.63 14.64 -2.97
CA ARG A 41 3.03 15.12 -2.93
C ARG A 41 4.02 13.97 -3.00
N ALA A 42 3.77 12.90 -2.25
CA ALA A 42 4.62 11.71 -2.27
C ALA A 42 4.61 11.03 -3.65
N PHE A 43 3.44 10.93 -4.29
CA PHE A 43 3.30 10.38 -5.64
C PHE A 43 4.15 11.13 -6.66
N ILE A 44 4.12 12.47 -6.63
CA ILE A 44 4.93 13.31 -7.53
C ILE A 44 6.43 13.06 -7.31
N ILE A 45 6.88 13.04 -6.04
CA ILE A 45 8.30 12.82 -5.69
C ILE A 45 8.77 11.43 -6.14
N VAL A 46 7.99 10.39 -5.83
CA VAL A 46 8.33 9.00 -6.17
C VAL A 46 8.38 8.84 -7.68
N THR A 47 7.40 9.37 -8.41
CA THR A 47 7.35 9.29 -9.88
C THR A 47 8.53 10.01 -10.53
N ASP A 48 8.89 11.20 -10.04
CA ASP A 48 10.05 11.96 -10.54
C ASP A 48 11.36 11.18 -10.35
N ILE A 49 11.57 10.56 -9.18
CA ILE A 49 12.75 9.74 -8.91
C ILE A 49 12.81 8.54 -9.85
N LEU A 50 11.70 7.80 -9.98
CA LEU A 50 11.64 6.61 -10.85
C LEU A 50 11.94 6.95 -12.30
N GLN A 51 11.34 8.03 -12.82
CA GLN A 51 11.49 8.42 -14.22
C GLN A 51 12.84 9.07 -14.50
N ARG A 52 13.23 10.07 -13.70
CA ARG A 52 14.40 10.92 -14.02
C ARG A 52 15.72 10.36 -13.51
N ARG A 53 15.73 9.67 -12.37
CA ARG A 53 16.97 9.15 -11.78
C ARG A 53 17.20 7.70 -12.14
N ALA A 54 16.15 6.88 -12.10
CA ALA A 54 16.26 5.45 -12.30
C ALA A 54 15.94 5.00 -13.73
N GLY A 55 15.39 5.90 -14.58
CA GLY A 55 15.11 5.60 -15.99
C GLY A 55 13.93 4.65 -16.21
N PHE A 56 13.06 4.45 -15.21
CA PHE A 56 11.88 3.63 -15.34
C PHE A 56 10.74 4.36 -16.06
N ILE A 57 9.96 3.61 -16.84
CA ILE A 57 8.72 4.12 -17.43
C ILE A 57 7.58 3.81 -16.48
N VAL A 58 7.09 4.84 -15.79
CA VAL A 58 5.88 4.73 -14.95
C VAL A 58 4.66 4.67 -15.85
N ASN A 59 3.89 3.58 -15.76
CA ASN A 59 2.62 3.47 -16.47
C ASN A 59 1.58 4.39 -15.80
N CYS A 60 1.27 5.52 -16.43
CA CYS A 60 0.33 6.52 -15.90
C CYS A 60 -1.15 6.16 -16.07
N VAL A 61 -1.48 5.04 -16.71
CA VAL A 61 -2.88 4.59 -16.94
C VAL A 61 -3.38 3.67 -15.83
N LYS A 62 -2.47 2.96 -15.15
CA LYS A 62 -2.74 2.08 -14.01
C LYS A 62 -2.74 2.72 -12.60
N PRO A 63 -2.13 3.89 -12.31
CA PRO A 63 -2.06 4.38 -10.95
C PRO A 63 -3.47 4.69 -10.46
N GLN A 64 -3.79 4.20 -9.27
CA GLN A 64 -5.00 4.65 -8.59
C GLN A 64 -4.68 6.03 -8.00
N PRO A 65 -5.50 7.06 -8.28
CA PRO A 65 -5.35 8.34 -7.60
C PRO A 65 -5.43 8.12 -6.08
N PRO A 66 -4.77 8.96 -5.27
CA PRO A 66 -4.78 8.77 -3.82
C PRO A 66 -6.20 8.69 -3.30
N GLY A 67 -6.47 7.60 -2.59
CA GLY A 67 -7.81 7.22 -2.19
C GLY A 67 -7.77 6.44 -0.89
N LYS A 68 -8.93 6.38 -0.23
CA LYS A 68 -9.09 5.63 1.02
C LYS A 68 -8.96 4.11 0.81
N VAL A 69 -9.13 3.65 -0.44
CA VAL A 69 -9.06 2.25 -0.82
C VAL A 69 -8.05 2.13 -1.96
N ALA A 70 -7.12 1.18 -1.85
CA ALA A 70 -6.10 0.91 -2.86
C ALA A 70 -5.96 -0.59 -3.10
N GLY A 71 -5.75 -0.99 -4.36
CA GLY A 71 -5.33 -2.35 -4.70
C GLY A 71 -3.81 -2.48 -4.67
N PHE A 72 -3.26 -3.52 -4.05
CA PHE A 72 -1.82 -3.80 -4.05
C PHE A 72 -1.55 -5.31 -3.92
N CYS A 73 -0.79 -5.90 -4.85
CA CYS A 73 -0.39 -7.32 -4.81
C CYS A 73 -1.54 -8.32 -4.59
N GLY A 74 -2.73 -8.05 -5.15
CA GLY A 74 -3.91 -8.90 -4.98
C GLY A 74 -4.68 -8.67 -3.66
N LEU A 75 -4.28 -7.69 -2.86
CA LEU A 75 -5.01 -7.18 -1.70
C LEU A 75 -5.73 -5.88 -2.04
N GLN A 76 -6.86 -5.66 -1.38
CA GLN A 76 -7.57 -4.40 -1.27
C GLN A 76 -7.29 -3.85 0.13
N LEU A 77 -6.62 -2.70 0.18
CA LEU A 77 -6.22 -1.99 1.39
C LEU A 77 -7.21 -0.88 1.66
N CYS A 78 -7.67 -0.74 2.91
CA CYS A 78 -8.53 0.35 3.35
C CYS A 78 -8.17 0.73 4.79
N ALA A 79 -7.53 1.88 4.98
CA ALA A 79 -7.04 2.33 6.29
C ALA A 79 -6.27 1.23 7.07
N LYS A 80 -6.86 0.68 8.14
CA LYS A 80 -6.25 -0.35 9.00
C LYS A 80 -6.66 -1.78 8.66
N ILE A 81 -7.44 -1.98 7.60
CA ILE A 81 -7.90 -3.30 7.18
C ILE A 81 -7.36 -3.62 5.78
N TYR A 82 -7.06 -4.89 5.56
CA TYR A 82 -6.71 -5.42 4.25
C TYR A 82 -7.55 -6.67 3.99
N ARG A 83 -7.89 -6.91 2.72
CA ARG A 83 -8.66 -8.08 2.29
C ARG A 83 -8.15 -8.56 0.93
N PRO A 84 -8.29 -9.85 0.57
CA PRO A 84 -8.07 -10.26 -0.82
C PRO A 84 -8.99 -9.51 -1.79
N THR A 85 -8.44 -9.13 -2.93
CA THR A 85 -9.22 -8.58 -4.06
C THR A 85 -10.33 -9.56 -4.46
N PRO A 86 -11.51 -9.08 -4.91
CA PRO A 86 -12.64 -9.96 -5.27
C PRO A 86 -12.27 -11.10 -6.22
N SER A 87 -11.39 -10.84 -7.19
CA SER A 87 -10.89 -11.84 -8.14
C SER A 87 -10.00 -12.93 -7.52
N ARG A 88 -9.53 -12.74 -6.29
CA ARG A 88 -8.70 -13.70 -5.53
C ARG A 88 -9.40 -14.22 -4.29
N ARG A 89 -10.71 -13.97 -4.13
CA ARG A 89 -11.48 -14.50 -3.02
C ARG A 89 -11.96 -15.91 -3.38
N GLU A 90 -11.53 -16.89 -2.61
CA GLU A 90 -12.11 -18.25 -2.64
C GLU A 90 -13.39 -18.34 -1.80
N PHE A 91 -13.59 -17.39 -0.88
CA PHE A 91 -14.72 -17.35 0.05
C PHE A 91 -15.57 -16.09 -0.10
N THR A 92 -16.81 -16.15 0.38
CA THR A 92 -17.73 -15.01 0.39
C THR A 92 -17.25 -13.90 1.33
N GLU A 93 -17.72 -12.66 1.11
CA GLU A 93 -17.33 -11.49 1.91
C GLU A 93 -17.74 -11.60 3.39
N ALA A 94 -18.85 -12.29 3.68
CA ALA A 94 -19.29 -12.59 5.04
C ALA A 94 -18.25 -13.47 5.77
N THR A 95 -17.74 -14.51 5.09
CA THR A 95 -16.73 -15.42 5.64
C THR A 95 -15.43 -14.69 6.00
N TYR A 96 -14.94 -13.80 5.14
CA TYR A 96 -13.75 -12.99 5.43
C TYR A 96 -13.98 -12.03 6.60
N THR A 97 -15.17 -11.44 6.69
CA THR A 97 -15.49 -10.50 7.78
C THR A 97 -15.52 -11.22 9.13
N VAL A 98 -16.08 -12.43 9.18
CA VAL A 98 -16.05 -13.28 10.39
C VAL A 98 -14.63 -13.67 10.75
N ALA A 99 -13.84 -14.19 9.81
CA ALA A 99 -12.45 -14.59 10.06
C ALA A 99 -11.56 -13.42 10.52
N LEU A 100 -11.72 -12.24 9.89
CA LEU A 100 -10.99 -11.04 10.29
C LEU A 100 -11.42 -10.59 11.70
N ASN A 101 -12.72 -10.57 11.99
CA ASN A 101 -13.22 -10.25 13.32
C ASN A 101 -12.72 -11.25 14.37
N ASP A 102 -12.68 -12.54 14.09
CA ASP A 102 -12.16 -13.55 15.00
C ASP A 102 -10.65 -13.36 15.25
N SER A 103 -9.89 -13.01 14.21
CA SER A 103 -8.45 -12.74 14.32
C SER A 103 -8.12 -11.47 15.12
N ILE A 104 -8.88 -10.38 14.92
CA ILE A 104 -8.73 -9.11 15.64
C ILE A 104 -9.21 -9.25 17.09
N ASN A 105 -10.34 -9.95 17.28
CA ASN A 105 -10.94 -10.17 18.59
C ASN A 105 -10.43 -11.43 19.27
N CYS A 106 -9.23 -11.93 18.90
CA CYS A 106 -8.57 -13.09 19.50
C CYS A 106 -8.58 -13.00 21.03
N ASN A 107 -9.65 -13.51 21.62
CA ASN A 107 -9.77 -13.85 23.01
C ASN A 107 -9.21 -15.27 23.07
N PRO A 108 -8.03 -15.51 23.67
CA PRO A 108 -7.29 -16.77 23.57
C PRO A 108 -8.03 -18.02 24.12
N ASN A 109 -9.28 -17.88 24.56
CA ASN A 109 -10.07 -18.93 25.19
C ASN A 109 -11.11 -19.61 24.27
N ARG A 110 -11.26 -19.24 22.98
CA ARG A 110 -12.29 -19.85 22.11
C ARG A 110 -11.89 -21.15 21.41
N GLY A 111 -10.69 -21.67 21.68
CA GLY A 111 -10.19 -22.94 21.14
C GLY A 111 -10.22 -24.13 22.11
N LYS A 112 -10.92 -24.04 23.24
CA LYS A 112 -11.19 -25.20 24.11
C LYS A 112 -12.66 -25.58 24.00
N ARG A 113 -12.97 -26.47 23.07
CA ARG A 113 -14.12 -27.37 23.16
C ARG A 113 -13.59 -28.79 23.04
#